data_AF-A0A0C2A3Y6-F1
#
_entry.id   AF-A0A0C2A3Y6-F1
#
_cell.length_a   1.000
_cell.length_b   1.000
_cell.length_c   1.000
_cell.angle_alpha   90.00
_cell.angle_beta   90.00
_cell.angle_gamma   90.00
#
_symmetry.space_group_name_H-M   'P 1'
#
loop_
_entity.id
_entity.type
_entity.pdbx_description
1 polymer ?
#
loop_
_entity_poly.entity_id
_entity_poly.type
_entity_poly.pdbx_seq_one_letter_code
_entity_poly.pdbx_strand_id
1 'polypeptide(L)'
;MAISAAPARERLLDALEQLANSRAPEARLVLQTGPVYLMWIARRGEDQLEQESVSSTALPPAFKLTTERGMLLRELGFAKPSGRRNWKRRHPRARASLVKIADETLDILARVYGADQAIVLSICEDPREHPQNPALLAAMRELAGNKGVPGGAALAAGGGLDARRRAMYSNMLNATFLVPINLEPDPDAEGSEAFHVFETHPSGRPTLGVFTDWASLRLWEPRGHEYWPIHGSRMFGMALERRPVTLRINPQGDVGGELYAHEVEMLVRAVKSVQS
;
A
#
# COMPACT_ATOMS: atom_id res chain seq x y z
N MET A 1 -11.78 22.39 -11.31
CA MET A 1 -12.02 21.36 -12.34
C MET A 1 -13.51 21.27 -12.58
N ALA A 2 -13.99 21.57 -13.78
CA ALA A 2 -15.41 21.39 -14.12
C ALA A 2 -15.73 19.89 -14.09
N ILE A 3 -16.74 19.50 -13.31
CA ILE A 3 -17.27 18.14 -13.34
C ILE A 3 -17.88 17.96 -14.73
N SER A 4 -17.28 17.11 -15.57
CA SER A 4 -17.84 16.79 -16.88
C SER A 4 -19.30 16.35 -16.74
N ALA A 5 -20.19 16.96 -17.53
CA ALA A 5 -21.63 16.67 -17.55
C ALA A 5 -21.97 15.31 -18.19
N ALA A 6 -20.96 14.56 -18.64
CA ALA A 6 -21.16 13.26 -19.27
C ALA A 6 -21.71 12.20 -18.26
N PRO A 7 -22.58 11.28 -18.73
CA PRO A 7 -23.04 10.14 -17.95
C PRO A 7 -21.89 9.37 -17.27
N ALA A 8 -22.15 8.82 -16.08
CA ALA A 8 -21.17 8.11 -15.27
C ALA A 8 -20.40 7.02 -16.04
N ARG A 9 -21.13 6.27 -16.89
CA ARG A 9 -20.58 5.23 -17.75
C ARG A 9 -19.54 5.77 -18.74
N GLU A 10 -19.85 6.88 -19.42
CA GLU A 10 -18.96 7.49 -20.41
C GLU A 10 -17.70 8.03 -19.74
N ARG A 11 -17.85 8.73 -18.60
CA ARG A 11 -16.71 9.21 -17.81
C ARG A 11 -15.78 8.07 -17.37
N LEU A 12 -16.34 6.95 -16.93
CA LEU A 12 -15.56 5.77 -16.55
C LEU A 12 -14.83 5.17 -17.77
N LEU A 13 -15.53 5.08 -18.90
CA LEU A 13 -14.99 4.51 -20.12
C LEU A 13 -13.81 5.33 -20.68
N ASP A 14 -13.94 6.65 -20.69
CA ASP A 14 -12.86 7.58 -21.08
C ASP A 14 -11.66 7.44 -20.14
N ALA A 15 -11.91 7.36 -18.84
CA ALA A 15 -10.87 7.18 -17.83
C ALA A 15 -10.14 5.83 -17.97
N LEU A 16 -10.86 4.77 -18.33
CA LEU A 16 -10.27 3.46 -18.62
C LEU A 16 -9.41 3.49 -19.90
N GLU A 17 -9.82 4.23 -20.93
CA GLU A 17 -9.01 4.43 -22.13
C GLU A 17 -7.74 5.22 -21.83
N GLN A 18 -7.85 6.29 -21.04
CA GLN A 18 -6.69 7.06 -20.59
C GLN A 18 -5.72 6.16 -19.81
N LEU A 19 -6.23 5.35 -18.88
CA LEU A 19 -5.43 4.40 -18.11
C LEU A 19 -4.75 3.35 -19.02
N ALA A 20 -5.49 2.75 -19.96
CA ALA A 20 -4.98 1.69 -20.84
C ALA A 20 -3.83 2.19 -21.74
N ASN A 21 -3.86 3.48 -22.09
CA ASN A 21 -2.86 4.15 -22.91
C ASN A 21 -1.71 4.78 -22.11
N SER A 22 -1.74 4.70 -20.78
CA SER A 22 -0.69 5.27 -19.93
C SER A 22 0.67 4.65 -20.23
N ARG A 23 1.71 5.50 -20.23
CA ARG A 23 3.11 5.12 -20.42
C ARG A 23 3.89 5.06 -19.11
N ALA A 24 3.27 5.42 -17.99
CA ALA A 24 3.89 5.37 -16.69
C ALA A 24 4.30 3.92 -16.34
N PRO A 25 5.35 3.71 -15.52
CA PRO A 25 5.70 2.40 -15.00
C PRO A 25 4.48 1.70 -14.37
N GLU A 26 3.70 2.44 -13.59
CA GLU A 26 2.38 2.05 -13.12
C GLU A 26 1.43 3.27 -13.16
N ALA A 27 0.20 3.03 -13.63
CA ALA A 27 -0.90 3.97 -13.55
C ALA A 27 -2.11 3.30 -12.89
N ARG A 28 -2.93 4.10 -12.22
CA ARG A 28 -4.10 3.63 -11.49
C ARG A 28 -5.29 4.52 -11.79
N LEU A 29 -6.44 3.90 -12.07
CA LEU A 29 -7.74 4.55 -12.00
C LEU A 29 -8.41 4.08 -10.71
N VAL A 30 -8.87 5.02 -9.88
CA VAL A 30 -9.70 4.74 -8.72
C VAL A 30 -11.10 5.29 -8.99
N LEU A 31 -12.10 4.44 -8.83
CA LEU A 31 -13.50 4.83 -8.73
C LEU A 31 -13.91 4.75 -7.27
N GLN A 32 -14.46 5.83 -6.73
CA GLN A 32 -15.00 5.90 -5.38
C GLN A 32 -16.48 6.28 -5.39
N THR A 33 -17.26 5.62 -4.54
CA THR A 33 -18.66 5.98 -4.22
C THR A 33 -18.91 5.70 -2.73
N GLY A 34 -19.00 6.76 -1.93
CA GLY A 34 -19.01 6.66 -0.47
C GLY A 34 -17.77 5.93 0.08
N PRO A 35 -17.94 4.89 0.93
CA PRO A 35 -16.84 4.08 1.46
C PRO A 35 -16.36 2.97 0.50
N VAL A 36 -17.03 2.79 -0.64
CA VAL A 36 -16.73 1.75 -1.61
C VAL A 36 -15.75 2.29 -2.65
N TYR A 37 -14.77 1.48 -3.02
CA TYR A 37 -13.89 1.77 -4.15
C TYR A 37 -13.67 0.55 -5.04
N LEU A 38 -13.45 0.83 -6.32
CA LEU A 38 -12.86 -0.08 -7.29
C LEU A 38 -11.63 0.57 -7.87
N MET A 39 -10.66 -0.23 -8.30
CA MET A 39 -9.48 0.28 -8.96
C MET A 39 -9.06 -0.57 -10.14
N TRP A 40 -8.41 0.07 -11.10
CA TRP A 40 -7.78 -0.56 -12.23
C TRP A 40 -6.33 -0.12 -12.28
N ILE A 41 -5.44 -1.07 -12.58
CA ILE A 41 -4.00 -0.87 -12.57
C ILE A 41 -3.48 -1.25 -13.94
N ALA A 42 -2.79 -0.31 -14.58
CA ALA A 42 -2.00 -0.54 -15.78
C ALA A 42 -0.52 -0.52 -15.41
N ARG A 43 0.24 -1.55 -15.79
CA ARG A 43 1.70 -1.57 -15.67
C ARG A 43 2.37 -1.57 -17.04
N ARG A 44 3.52 -0.92 -17.14
CA ARG A 44 4.27 -0.87 -18.40
C ARG A 44 4.70 -2.28 -18.81
N GLY A 45 4.41 -2.65 -20.06
CA GLY A 45 4.76 -3.96 -20.63
C GLY A 45 3.71 -5.06 -20.40
N GLU A 46 2.66 -4.81 -19.60
CA GLU A 46 1.53 -5.73 -19.46
C GLU A 46 0.42 -5.40 -20.47
N ASP A 47 -0.16 -6.42 -21.10
CA ASP A 47 -1.29 -6.31 -22.06
C ASP A 47 -2.66 -6.30 -21.38
N GLN A 48 -2.67 -6.54 -20.07
CA GLN A 48 -3.86 -6.59 -19.23
C GLN A 48 -3.95 -5.37 -18.30
N LEU A 49 -5.16 -5.12 -17.81
CA LEU A 49 -5.47 -4.31 -16.64
C LEU A 49 -5.82 -5.24 -15.49
N GLU A 50 -5.24 -5.00 -14.31
CA GLU A 50 -5.69 -5.65 -13.07
C GLU A 50 -6.78 -4.79 -12.45
N GLN A 51 -7.96 -5.37 -12.24
CA GLN A 51 -9.06 -4.73 -11.51
C GLN A 51 -9.08 -5.26 -10.08
N GLU A 52 -9.13 -4.35 -9.11
CA GLU A 52 -9.39 -4.69 -7.71
C GLU A 52 -10.72 -4.12 -7.22
N SER A 53 -11.38 -4.89 -6.36
CA SER A 53 -12.64 -4.54 -5.70
C SER A 53 -12.45 -4.61 -4.18
N VAL A 54 -12.88 -3.56 -3.49
CA VAL A 54 -12.68 -3.41 -2.05
C VAL A 54 -13.16 -4.64 -1.26
N SER A 55 -12.30 -5.12 -0.37
CA SER A 55 -12.61 -6.28 0.47
C SER A 55 -13.56 -5.91 1.63
N SER A 56 -14.32 -6.90 2.10
CA SER A 56 -15.18 -6.71 3.27
C SER A 56 -14.39 -6.22 4.49
N THR A 57 -13.11 -6.58 4.66
CA THR A 57 -12.31 -6.12 5.81
C THR A 57 -12.07 -4.62 5.84
N ALA A 58 -11.97 -3.96 4.67
CA ALA A 58 -11.74 -2.53 4.56
C ALA A 58 -13.02 -1.67 4.66
N LEU A 59 -14.21 -2.28 4.51
CA LEU A 59 -15.48 -1.56 4.55
C LEU A 59 -15.95 -1.28 5.98
N PRO A 60 -16.66 -0.16 6.24
CA PRO A 60 -17.34 0.05 7.52
C PRO A 60 -18.45 -1.00 7.75
N PRO A 61 -18.88 -1.23 9.01
CA PRO A 61 -19.86 -2.27 9.36
C PRO A 61 -21.11 -2.31 8.47
N ALA A 62 -21.70 -1.16 8.17
CA ALA A 62 -22.90 -1.04 7.35
C ALA A 62 -22.71 -1.47 5.87
N PHE A 63 -21.46 -1.53 5.39
CA PHE A 63 -21.14 -1.84 4.00
C PHE A 63 -20.39 -3.17 3.86
N LYS A 64 -20.22 -3.94 4.95
CA LYS A 64 -19.59 -5.26 4.89
C LYS A 64 -20.30 -6.15 3.88
N LEU A 65 -19.52 -6.87 3.07
CA LEU A 65 -20.08 -7.82 2.11
C LEU A 65 -20.66 -9.03 2.84
N THR A 66 -21.91 -9.37 2.51
CA THR A 66 -22.52 -10.65 2.88
C THR A 66 -21.88 -11.79 2.08
N THR A 67 -22.12 -13.04 2.50
CA THR A 67 -21.67 -14.23 1.76
C THR A 67 -22.17 -14.23 0.33
N GLU A 68 -23.45 -13.89 0.12
CA GLU A 68 -24.09 -13.81 -1.20
C GLU A 68 -23.42 -12.76 -2.10
N ARG A 69 -23.18 -11.55 -1.59
CA ARG A 69 -22.47 -10.49 -2.33
C ARG A 69 -21.03 -10.90 -2.67
N GLY A 70 -20.37 -11.63 -1.77
CA GLY A 70 -19.05 -12.21 -2.04
C GLY A 70 -19.08 -13.30 -3.11
N MET A 71 -20.14 -14.12 -3.19
CA MET A 71 -20.33 -15.09 -4.26
C MET A 71 -20.56 -14.40 -5.60
N LEU A 72 -21.36 -13.34 -5.64
CA LEU A 72 -21.58 -12.56 -6.85
C LEU A 72 -20.28 -12.01 -7.43
N LEU A 73 -19.35 -11.52 -6.60
CA LEU A 73 -18.01 -11.12 -7.08
C LEU A 73 -17.25 -12.30 -7.72
N ARG A 74 -17.34 -13.51 -7.17
CA ARG A 74 -16.70 -14.70 -7.77
C ARG A 74 -17.31 -15.07 -9.11
N GLU A 75 -18.63 -15.01 -9.22
CA GLU A 75 -19.36 -15.25 -10.48
C GLU A 75 -18.95 -14.23 -11.55
N LEU A 76 -18.66 -12.99 -11.14
CA LEU A 76 -18.09 -11.94 -11.98
C LEU A 76 -16.58 -12.11 -12.24
N GLY A 77 -15.99 -13.24 -11.86
CA GLY A 77 -14.61 -13.61 -12.14
C GLY A 77 -13.57 -13.05 -11.17
N PHE A 78 -13.99 -12.43 -10.05
CA PHE A 78 -13.04 -12.01 -9.03
C PHE A 78 -12.56 -13.18 -8.17
N ALA A 79 -11.25 -13.30 -8.03
CA ALA A 79 -10.62 -14.15 -7.04
C ALA A 79 -10.35 -13.35 -5.76
N LYS A 80 -10.55 -13.97 -4.59
CA LYS A 80 -10.13 -13.39 -3.31
C LYS A 80 -8.75 -13.94 -2.93
N PRO A 81 -7.70 -13.11 -2.89
CA PRO A 81 -6.44 -13.50 -2.28
C PRO A 81 -6.64 -13.75 -0.78
N SER A 82 -5.72 -14.46 -0.14
CA SER A 82 -5.78 -14.70 1.30
C SER A 82 -5.74 -13.38 2.11
N GLY A 83 -6.32 -13.41 3.31
CA GLY A 83 -6.24 -12.31 4.28
C GLY A 83 -7.11 -11.10 3.96
N ARG A 84 -6.54 -9.89 4.18
CA ARG A 84 -7.24 -8.59 4.12
C ARG A 84 -7.31 -7.96 2.71
N ARG A 85 -6.74 -8.65 1.71
CA ARG A 85 -6.55 -8.14 0.36
C ARG A 85 -7.86 -7.95 -0.39
N ASN A 86 -7.86 -6.98 -1.31
CA ASN A 86 -8.95 -6.74 -2.25
C ASN A 86 -9.18 -7.96 -3.15
N TRP A 87 -10.40 -8.09 -3.65
CA TRP A 87 -10.76 -9.03 -4.70
C TRP A 87 -10.07 -8.61 -6.01
N LYS A 88 -9.57 -9.56 -6.80
CA LYS A 88 -8.82 -9.28 -8.03
C LYS A 88 -9.37 -10.03 -9.24
N ARG A 89 -9.37 -9.38 -10.39
CA ARG A 89 -9.50 -10.02 -11.72
C ARG A 89 -8.66 -9.25 -12.76
N ARG A 90 -8.49 -9.83 -13.94
CA ARG A 90 -7.69 -9.23 -15.03
C ARG A 90 -8.52 -9.12 -16.30
N HIS A 91 -8.25 -8.08 -17.08
CA HIS A 91 -8.94 -7.79 -18.32
C HIS A 91 -7.97 -7.35 -19.42
N PRO A 92 -8.20 -7.72 -20.69
CA PRO A 92 -7.42 -7.18 -21.79
C PRO A 92 -7.55 -5.66 -21.89
N ARG A 93 -6.50 -4.97 -22.37
CA ARG A 93 -6.53 -3.53 -22.64
C ARG A 93 -7.29 -3.12 -23.90
N ALA A 94 -7.75 -4.07 -24.69
CA ALA A 94 -8.49 -3.80 -25.93
C ALA A 94 -9.78 -3.02 -25.64
N ARG A 95 -10.14 -2.07 -26.52
CA ARG A 95 -11.33 -1.21 -26.38
C ARG A 95 -12.62 -1.97 -26.03
N ALA A 96 -12.88 -3.09 -26.71
CA ALA A 96 -14.07 -3.92 -26.45
C ALA A 96 -14.14 -4.43 -24.99
N SER A 97 -12.98 -4.78 -24.41
CA SER A 97 -12.87 -5.17 -23.00
C SER A 97 -13.16 -3.97 -22.08
N LEU A 98 -12.63 -2.79 -22.38
CA LEU A 98 -12.88 -1.58 -21.59
C LEU A 98 -14.36 -1.18 -21.55
N VAL A 99 -15.06 -1.30 -22.69
CA VAL A 99 -16.51 -1.07 -22.78
C VAL A 99 -17.26 -2.01 -21.84
N LYS A 100 -16.94 -3.32 -21.91
CA LYS A 100 -17.53 -4.33 -21.02
C LYS A 100 -17.26 -4.05 -19.55
N ILE A 101 -16.03 -3.64 -19.20
CA ILE A 101 -15.67 -3.26 -17.83
C ILE A 101 -16.52 -2.09 -17.35
N ALA A 102 -16.71 -1.05 -18.18
CA ALA A 102 -17.51 0.11 -17.80
C ALA A 102 -18.98 -0.27 -17.52
N ASP A 103 -19.56 -1.14 -18.35
CA ASP A 103 -20.90 -1.69 -18.17
C ASP A 103 -21.03 -2.49 -16.86
N GLU A 104 -20.13 -3.45 -16.65
CA GLU A 104 -20.15 -4.32 -15.47
C GLU A 104 -19.89 -3.56 -14.16
N THR A 105 -19.11 -2.47 -14.22
CA THR A 105 -18.74 -1.72 -13.02
C THR A 105 -19.94 -1.09 -12.34
N LEU A 106 -20.87 -0.53 -13.11
CA LEU A 106 -22.09 0.06 -12.57
C LEU A 106 -23.00 -1.03 -11.97
N ASP A 107 -23.05 -2.22 -12.59
CA ASP A 107 -23.78 -3.38 -12.06
C ASP A 107 -23.16 -3.88 -10.75
N ILE A 108 -21.82 -3.94 -10.66
CA ILE A 108 -21.09 -4.29 -9.43
C ILE A 108 -21.44 -3.31 -8.32
N LEU A 109 -21.39 -2.01 -8.58
CA LEU A 109 -21.72 -0.98 -7.58
C LEU A 109 -23.14 -1.14 -7.05
N ALA A 110 -24.11 -1.35 -7.95
CA ALA A 110 -25.51 -1.51 -7.57
C ALA A 110 -25.77 -2.84 -6.83
N ARG A 111 -25.39 -3.97 -7.41
CA ARG A 111 -25.79 -5.31 -6.90
C ARG A 111 -24.90 -5.83 -5.78
N VAL A 112 -23.59 -5.63 -5.87
CA VAL A 112 -22.65 -6.12 -4.86
C VAL A 112 -22.61 -5.16 -3.67
N TYR A 113 -22.56 -3.85 -3.93
CA TYR A 113 -22.32 -2.87 -2.88
C TYR A 113 -23.58 -2.12 -2.45
N GLY A 114 -24.66 -2.12 -3.25
CA GLY A 114 -25.84 -1.30 -2.98
C GLY A 114 -25.51 0.20 -2.99
N ALA A 115 -24.50 0.59 -3.77
CA ALA A 115 -24.04 1.98 -3.85
C ALA A 115 -24.89 2.76 -4.85
N ASP A 116 -25.53 3.82 -4.37
CA ASP A 116 -26.38 4.75 -5.12
C ASP A 116 -25.80 6.17 -5.19
N GLN A 117 -24.64 6.39 -4.56
CA GLN A 117 -23.99 7.69 -4.47
C GLN A 117 -23.22 8.03 -5.76
N ALA A 118 -23.01 9.32 -5.98
CA ALA A 118 -22.24 9.83 -7.10
C ALA A 118 -20.82 9.23 -7.14
N ILE A 119 -20.36 8.88 -8.35
CA ILE A 119 -19.02 8.36 -8.56
C ILE A 119 -17.99 9.49 -8.70
N VAL A 120 -16.86 9.31 -8.02
CA VAL A 120 -15.64 10.11 -8.19
C VAL A 120 -14.60 9.23 -8.88
N LEU A 121 -13.96 9.77 -9.91
CA LEU A 121 -12.90 9.10 -10.66
C LEU A 121 -11.60 9.89 -10.47
N SER A 122 -10.51 9.20 -10.15
CA SER A 122 -9.19 9.78 -10.08
C SER A 122 -8.18 8.87 -10.77
N ILE A 123 -7.42 9.43 -11.71
CA ILE A 123 -6.28 8.76 -12.33
C ILE A 123 -5.01 9.26 -11.65
N CYS A 124 -4.17 8.33 -11.22
CA CYS A 124 -2.87 8.57 -10.63
C CYS A 124 -1.83 7.83 -11.47
N GLU A 125 -0.88 8.58 -12.03
CA GLU A 125 0.28 8.02 -12.71
C GLU A 125 1.49 8.24 -11.80
N ASP A 126 2.22 7.17 -11.46
CA ASP A 126 3.44 7.31 -10.69
C ASP A 126 4.65 7.07 -11.61
N PRO A 127 5.38 8.13 -11.99
CA PRO A 127 6.54 7.99 -12.87
C PRO A 127 7.78 7.44 -12.16
N ARG A 128 7.76 7.33 -10.82
CA ARG A 128 8.93 6.96 -10.01
C ARG A 128 9.19 5.47 -10.09
N GLU A 129 10.47 5.09 -10.02
CA GLU A 129 10.84 3.70 -9.73
C GLU A 129 10.65 3.42 -8.24
N HIS A 130 9.98 2.31 -7.93
CA HIS A 130 9.73 1.94 -6.55
C HIS A 130 10.79 0.95 -6.03
N PRO A 131 11.30 1.15 -4.80
CA PRO A 131 12.22 0.22 -4.18
C PRO A 131 11.55 -1.15 -3.99
N GLN A 132 12.32 -2.21 -4.23
CA GLN A 132 11.88 -3.60 -4.02
C GLN A 132 12.52 -4.24 -2.78
N ASN A 133 13.67 -3.69 -2.32
CA ASN A 133 14.40 -4.09 -1.13
C ASN A 133 14.46 -5.63 -0.86
N PRO A 134 14.86 -6.46 -1.84
CA PRO A 134 14.75 -7.91 -1.72
C PRO A 134 15.58 -8.49 -0.55
N ALA A 135 16.77 -7.96 -0.28
CA ALA A 135 17.62 -8.40 0.82
C ALA A 135 17.00 -8.09 2.19
N LEU A 136 16.42 -6.91 2.36
CA LEU A 136 15.69 -6.54 3.58
C LEU A 136 14.46 -7.43 3.78
N LEU A 137 13.65 -7.63 2.73
CA LEU A 137 12.47 -8.49 2.81
C LEU A 137 12.83 -9.94 3.16
N ALA A 138 13.94 -10.47 2.62
CA ALA A 138 14.45 -11.78 2.99
C ALA A 138 14.84 -11.85 4.48
N ALA A 139 15.60 -10.87 4.97
CA ALA A 139 16.00 -10.80 6.38
C ALA A 139 14.80 -10.66 7.33
N MET A 140 13.78 -9.85 6.97
CA MET A 140 12.55 -9.71 7.75
C MET A 140 11.75 -11.04 7.79
N ARG A 141 11.66 -11.76 6.66
CA ARG A 141 11.00 -13.08 6.62
C ARG A 141 11.73 -14.11 7.48
N GLU A 142 13.06 -14.13 7.43
CA GLU A 142 13.87 -15.04 8.25
C GLU A 142 13.63 -14.79 9.75
N LEU A 143 13.54 -13.52 10.16
CA LEU A 143 13.25 -13.16 11.54
C LEU A 143 11.81 -13.49 11.95
N ALA A 144 10.84 -13.28 11.05
CA ALA A 144 9.42 -13.55 11.29
C ALA A 144 9.09 -15.05 11.36
N GLY A 145 9.71 -15.87 10.49
CA GLY A 145 9.51 -17.32 10.41
C GLY A 145 9.87 -18.07 11.71
N ASN A 146 10.64 -17.44 12.59
CA ASN A 146 11.01 -18.00 13.90
C ASN A 146 9.98 -17.75 15.01
N LYS A 147 8.92 -16.96 14.78
CA LYS A 147 7.91 -16.64 15.81
C LYS A 147 6.80 -17.69 15.99
N GLY A 148 6.80 -18.80 15.22
CA GLY A 148 5.63 -19.68 15.11
C GLY A 148 5.85 -21.19 15.15
N VAL A 149 7.07 -21.71 15.39
CA VAL A 149 7.31 -23.16 15.46
C VAL A 149 7.76 -23.54 16.87
N PRO A 150 6.89 -24.13 17.72
CA PRO A 150 7.31 -24.81 18.93
C PRO A 150 8.03 -26.10 18.53
N GLY A 151 9.35 -26.08 18.56
CA GLY A 151 10.21 -27.24 18.29
C GLY A 151 10.40 -27.53 16.79
N GLY A 152 11.52 -27.11 16.21
CA GLY A 152 11.91 -27.58 14.87
C GLY A 152 12.92 -26.72 14.12
N ALA A 153 14.16 -27.20 14.05
CA ALA A 153 15.12 -27.00 12.96
C ALA A 153 15.73 -25.60 12.66
N ALA A 154 15.45 -24.53 13.41
CA ALA A 154 16.14 -23.24 13.22
C ALA A 154 17.55 -23.14 13.83
N LEU A 155 18.08 -24.25 14.38
CA LEU A 155 19.41 -24.38 15.01
C LEU A 155 20.54 -24.74 14.02
N ALA A 156 20.25 -24.96 12.72
CA ALA A 156 21.25 -25.42 11.76
C ALA A 156 22.06 -24.29 11.08
N ALA A 157 21.64 -23.03 11.18
CA ALA A 157 22.41 -21.87 10.73
C ALA A 157 22.88 -21.09 11.96
N GLY A 158 24.12 -21.33 12.39
CA GLY A 158 24.72 -20.93 13.67
C GLY A 158 24.83 -19.43 14.00
N GLY A 159 24.04 -18.57 13.39
CA GLY A 159 23.82 -17.20 13.84
C GLY A 159 22.63 -17.14 14.79
N GLY A 160 22.88 -16.83 16.07
CA GLY A 160 21.82 -16.59 17.06
C GLY A 160 20.86 -15.46 16.62
N LEU A 161 19.73 -15.33 17.33
CA LEU A 161 18.70 -14.31 17.05
C LEU A 161 19.30 -12.90 16.88
N ASP A 162 20.31 -12.57 17.67
CA ASP A 162 21.00 -11.27 17.62
C ASP A 162 21.77 -11.04 16.32
N ALA A 163 22.37 -12.09 15.75
CA ALA A 163 23.11 -11.98 14.48
C ALA A 163 22.13 -11.71 13.32
N ARG A 164 20.98 -12.40 13.31
CA ARG A 164 19.92 -12.19 12.32
C ARG A 164 19.30 -10.79 12.46
N ARG A 165 19.05 -10.34 13.69
CA ARG A 165 18.57 -8.98 13.97
C ARG A 165 19.56 -7.93 13.51
N ARG A 166 20.86 -8.10 13.76
CA ARG A 166 21.92 -7.22 13.25
C ARG A 166 21.97 -7.19 11.72
N ALA A 167 21.84 -8.35 11.06
CA ALA A 167 21.78 -8.41 9.60
C ALA A 167 20.54 -7.67 9.06
N MET A 168 19.37 -7.83 9.69
CA MET A 168 18.16 -7.09 9.33
C MET A 168 18.37 -5.58 9.48
N TYR A 169 18.88 -5.11 10.61
CA TYR A 169 19.16 -3.69 10.83
C TYR A 169 20.15 -3.11 9.81
N SER A 170 21.21 -3.86 9.47
CA SER A 170 22.14 -3.46 8.41
C SER A 170 21.44 -3.31 7.06
N ASN A 171 20.57 -4.25 6.69
CA ASN A 171 19.76 -4.15 5.47
C ASN A 171 18.79 -2.96 5.52
N MET A 172 18.22 -2.64 6.69
CA MET A 172 17.35 -1.47 6.86
C MET A 172 18.11 -0.17 6.63
N LEU A 173 19.32 -0.04 7.17
CA LEU A 173 20.12 1.18 7.00
C LEU A 173 20.49 1.46 5.53
N ASN A 174 20.59 0.41 4.70
CA ASN A 174 20.96 0.48 3.29
C ASN A 174 19.77 0.38 2.31
N ALA A 175 18.55 0.26 2.82
CA ALA A 175 17.34 0.18 2.01
C ALA A 175 16.78 1.57 1.70
N THR A 176 16.00 1.70 0.63
CA THR A 176 15.18 2.91 0.39
C THR A 176 13.74 2.62 0.79
N PHE A 177 13.21 3.39 1.74
CA PHE A 177 11.82 3.25 2.20
C PHE A 177 10.90 4.22 1.48
N LEU A 178 9.63 3.84 1.34
CA LEU A 178 8.54 4.74 0.98
C LEU A 178 7.91 5.28 2.26
N VAL A 179 8.00 6.59 2.47
CA VAL A 179 7.49 7.26 3.67
C VAL A 179 6.27 8.09 3.28
N PRO A 180 5.06 7.73 3.75
CA PRO A 180 3.85 8.52 3.51
C PRO A 180 3.99 9.94 4.07
N ILE A 181 3.50 10.93 3.34
CA ILE A 181 3.53 12.34 3.74
C ILE A 181 2.12 12.94 3.72
N ASN A 182 1.89 13.94 4.56
CA ASN A 182 0.63 14.67 4.56
C ASN A 182 0.49 15.53 3.29
N LEU A 183 -0.64 15.36 2.59
CA LEU A 183 -0.98 16.07 1.35
C LEU A 183 -1.32 17.55 1.54
N GLU A 184 -1.77 17.90 2.73
CA GLU A 184 -1.91 19.28 3.19
C GLU A 184 -0.69 19.57 4.08
N PRO A 185 0.51 19.78 3.50
CA PRO A 185 1.61 20.25 4.31
C PRO A 185 1.21 21.60 4.87
N ASP A 186 1.45 21.80 6.16
CA ASP A 186 1.77 23.14 6.62
C ASP A 186 2.84 23.67 5.65
N PRO A 187 2.64 24.82 4.97
CA PRO A 187 3.59 25.33 3.99
C PRO A 187 5.01 25.47 4.55
N ASP A 188 5.16 25.50 5.87
CA ASP A 188 6.42 25.56 6.59
C ASP A 188 6.92 24.18 7.09
N ALA A 189 6.18 23.09 6.88
CA ALA A 189 6.58 21.74 7.29
C ALA A 189 7.72 21.21 6.41
N GLU A 190 8.94 21.37 6.90
CA GLU A 190 10.13 20.82 6.28
C GLU A 190 10.59 19.51 6.95
N GLY A 191 11.25 18.66 6.16
CA GLY A 191 11.92 17.47 6.69
C GLY A 191 10.97 16.45 7.33
N SER A 192 11.19 16.15 8.61
CA SER A 192 10.48 15.07 9.30
C SER A 192 9.03 15.42 9.67
N GLU A 193 8.65 16.69 9.62
CA GLU A 193 7.30 17.16 9.97
C GLU A 193 6.25 16.78 8.93
N ALA A 194 6.67 16.60 7.67
CA ALA A 194 5.81 16.15 6.59
C ALA A 194 5.34 14.69 6.75
N PHE A 195 5.99 13.89 7.60
CA PHE A 195 5.66 12.46 7.75
C PHE A 195 4.24 12.28 8.28
N HIS A 196 3.49 11.41 7.61
CA HIS A 196 2.15 11.05 8.03
C HIS A 196 2.18 10.32 9.38
N VAL A 197 1.35 10.78 10.32
CA VAL A 197 1.19 10.16 11.64
C VAL A 197 0.02 9.20 11.58
N PHE A 198 0.26 7.93 11.86
CA PHE A 198 -0.80 6.91 11.80
C PHE A 198 -1.70 6.96 13.02
N GLU A 199 -1.07 7.08 14.19
CA GLU A 199 -1.73 7.05 15.49
C GLU A 199 -0.97 8.00 16.43
N THR A 200 -1.70 8.68 17.31
CA THR A 200 -1.09 9.47 18.39
C THR A 200 -1.27 8.70 19.70
N HIS A 201 -0.15 8.32 20.31
CA HIS A 201 -0.17 7.63 21.60
C HIS A 201 -0.68 8.57 22.71
N PRO A 202 -1.31 8.09 23.80
CA PRO A 202 -1.77 8.93 24.92
C PRO A 202 -0.69 9.83 25.54
N SER A 203 0.59 9.50 25.36
CA SER A 203 1.72 10.35 25.76
C SER A 203 1.99 11.54 24.83
N GLY A 204 1.15 11.78 23.81
CA GLY A 204 1.31 12.82 22.79
C GLY A 204 2.38 12.54 21.72
N ARG A 205 3.01 11.36 21.75
CA ARG A 205 4.06 10.97 20.79
C ARG A 205 3.46 10.21 19.61
N PRO A 206 3.99 10.39 18.39
CA PRO A 206 3.40 9.77 17.20
C PRO A 206 3.84 8.30 17.04
N THR A 207 3.00 7.51 16.38
CA THR A 207 3.40 6.29 15.70
C THR A 207 3.50 6.58 14.21
N LEU A 208 4.69 6.36 13.66
CA LEU A 208 4.99 6.59 12.25
C LEU A 208 4.92 5.29 11.47
N GLY A 209 4.71 5.38 10.17
CA GLY A 209 4.72 4.24 9.26
C GLY A 209 5.64 4.42 8.08
N VAL A 210 6.32 3.35 7.69
CA VAL A 210 7.17 3.30 6.49
C VAL A 210 7.00 1.97 5.76
N PHE A 211 7.32 1.97 4.48
CA PHE A 211 7.15 0.79 3.63
C PHE A 211 8.44 0.42 2.92
N THR A 212 8.74 -0.86 2.87
CA THR A 212 9.92 -1.39 2.17
C THR A 212 9.70 -1.50 0.68
N ASP A 213 8.45 -1.52 0.23
CA ASP A 213 8.11 -1.71 -1.17
C ASP A 213 6.72 -1.15 -1.48
N TRP A 214 6.49 -1.00 -2.78
CA TRP A 214 5.23 -0.47 -3.30
C TRP A 214 4.02 -1.33 -2.96
N ALA A 215 4.17 -2.65 -3.03
CA ALA A 215 3.08 -3.57 -2.76
C ALA A 215 2.55 -3.41 -1.32
N SER A 216 3.47 -3.23 -0.36
CA SER A 216 3.14 -3.02 1.04
C SER A 216 2.46 -1.66 1.28
N LEU A 217 2.94 -0.58 0.65
CA LEU A 217 2.29 0.74 0.72
C LEU A 217 0.84 0.68 0.19
N ARG A 218 0.65 -0.04 -0.92
CA ARG A 218 -0.67 -0.26 -1.53
C ARG A 218 -1.62 -1.12 -0.72
N LEU A 219 -1.11 -2.01 0.12
CA LEU A 219 -1.96 -2.77 1.03
C LEU A 219 -2.51 -1.86 2.15
N TRP A 220 -1.74 -0.87 2.58
CA TRP A 220 -2.15 0.08 3.61
C TRP A 220 -3.12 1.15 3.09
N GLU A 221 -2.79 1.83 1.99
CA GLU A 221 -3.68 2.80 1.35
C GLU A 221 -3.86 2.46 -0.15
N PRO A 222 -4.82 1.57 -0.48
CA PRO A 222 -5.04 1.11 -1.84
C PRO A 222 -5.42 2.23 -2.82
N ARG A 223 -6.01 3.34 -2.35
CA ARG A 223 -6.42 4.46 -3.22
C ARG A 223 -5.24 5.32 -3.66
N GLY A 224 -4.08 5.13 -3.03
CA GLY A 224 -2.90 5.96 -3.25
C GLY A 224 -2.75 7.00 -2.14
N HIS A 225 -1.50 7.30 -1.83
CA HIS A 225 -1.10 8.30 -0.84
C HIS A 225 0.22 8.88 -1.31
N GLU A 226 0.45 10.18 -1.08
CA GLU A 226 1.73 10.76 -1.42
C GLU A 226 2.83 10.25 -0.51
N TYR A 227 4.03 10.10 -1.06
CA TYR A 227 5.14 9.55 -0.31
C TYR A 227 6.47 10.08 -0.82
N TRP A 228 7.48 10.00 0.04
CA TRP A 228 8.87 10.23 -0.32
C TRP A 228 9.68 8.94 -0.29
N PRO A 229 10.46 8.64 -1.34
CA PRO A 229 11.48 7.61 -1.27
C PRO A 229 12.70 8.15 -0.49
N ILE A 230 12.99 7.57 0.67
CA ILE A 230 14.07 8.03 1.56
C ILE A 230 14.99 6.87 1.91
N HIS A 231 16.30 7.06 1.73
CA HIS A 231 17.32 6.09 2.14
C HIS A 231 17.26 5.87 3.66
N GLY A 232 17.40 4.62 4.11
CA GLY A 232 17.17 4.17 5.48
C GLY A 232 17.96 4.97 6.50
N SER A 233 19.27 5.16 6.29
CA SER A 233 20.11 5.97 7.19
C SER A 233 19.57 7.38 7.45
N ARG A 234 19.05 8.05 6.41
CA ARG A 234 18.42 9.38 6.52
C ARG A 234 17.03 9.28 7.16
N MET A 235 16.23 8.31 6.72
CA MET A 235 14.86 8.10 7.18
C MET A 235 14.82 7.88 8.70
N PHE A 236 15.69 7.05 9.27
CA PHE A 236 15.71 6.82 10.72
C PHE A 236 16.13 8.06 11.50
N GLY A 237 17.03 8.89 10.96
CA GLY A 237 17.39 10.18 11.55
C GLY A 237 16.18 11.11 11.63
N MET A 238 15.50 11.29 10.50
CA MET A 238 14.27 12.10 10.41
C MET A 238 13.15 11.54 11.30
N ALA A 239 12.97 10.21 11.33
CA ALA A 239 11.98 9.59 12.19
C ALA A 239 12.28 9.87 13.67
N LEU A 240 13.54 9.79 14.10
CA LEU A 240 13.92 10.05 15.50
C LEU A 240 13.62 11.48 15.96
N GLU A 241 13.75 12.48 15.08
CA GLU A 241 13.42 13.89 15.37
C GLU A 241 11.96 14.06 15.80
N ARG A 242 11.05 13.27 15.25
CA ARG A 242 9.62 13.25 15.60
C ARG A 242 9.33 12.57 16.93
N ARG A 243 10.35 12.06 17.61
CA ARG A 243 10.26 11.34 18.89
C ARG A 243 9.17 10.26 18.90
N PRO A 244 9.12 9.34 17.90
CA PRO A 244 8.04 8.39 17.76
C PRO A 244 8.02 7.43 18.95
N VAL A 245 6.83 6.98 19.36
CA VAL A 245 6.72 5.83 20.29
C VAL A 245 7.17 4.57 19.55
N THR A 246 6.65 4.40 18.34
CA THR A 246 6.97 3.29 17.45
C THR A 246 7.04 3.73 16.00
N LEU A 247 7.85 3.00 15.23
CA LEU A 247 7.93 3.07 13.77
C LEU A 247 7.47 1.72 13.21
N ARG A 248 6.32 1.72 12.53
CA ARG A 248 5.72 0.53 11.92
C ARG A 248 6.24 0.36 10.50
N ILE A 249 6.72 -0.83 10.19
CA ILE A 249 7.25 -1.19 8.87
C ILE A 249 6.27 -2.13 8.20
N ASN A 250 5.82 -1.77 6.99
CA ASN A 250 4.79 -2.49 6.24
C ASN A 250 3.57 -2.83 7.10
N PRO A 251 2.92 -1.83 7.72
CA PRO A 251 1.63 -2.04 8.38
C PRO A 251 0.69 -2.82 7.45
N GLN A 252 0.06 -3.89 7.94
CA GLN A 252 -0.87 -4.74 7.16
C GLN A 252 -0.23 -5.54 6.00
N GLY A 253 1.07 -5.43 5.78
CA GLY A 253 1.81 -6.26 4.81
C GLY A 253 2.00 -7.70 5.30
N ASP A 254 2.34 -8.61 4.38
CA ASP A 254 2.65 -10.02 4.72
C ASP A 254 3.90 -10.13 5.60
N VAL A 255 4.84 -9.19 5.41
CA VAL A 255 6.12 -9.13 6.09
C VAL A 255 6.27 -7.71 6.61
N GLY A 256 6.23 -7.57 7.93
CA GLY A 256 6.28 -6.28 8.60
C GLY A 256 6.93 -6.39 9.97
N GLY A 257 7.01 -5.25 10.64
CA GLY A 257 7.60 -5.17 11.97
C GLY A 257 7.25 -3.86 12.65
N GLU A 258 7.61 -3.76 13.92
CA GLU A 258 7.50 -2.54 14.69
C GLU A 258 8.82 -2.33 15.38
N LEU A 259 9.38 -1.14 15.22
CA LEU A 259 10.55 -0.70 15.96
C LEU A 259 10.11 0.24 17.06
N TYR A 260 10.55 -0.01 18.28
CA TYR A 260 10.35 0.92 19.38
C TYR A 260 11.37 2.05 19.33
N ALA A 261 11.08 3.16 20.01
CA ALA A 261 11.94 4.34 20.06
C ALA A 261 13.43 4.04 20.30
N HIS A 262 13.75 3.10 21.20
CA HIS A 262 15.13 2.72 21.50
C HIS A 262 15.82 1.98 20.33
N GLU A 263 15.09 1.18 19.55
CA GLU A 263 15.64 0.51 18.36
C GLU A 263 15.91 1.53 17.24
N VAL A 264 15.01 2.51 17.06
CA VAL A 264 15.24 3.63 16.13
C VAL A 264 16.48 4.42 16.54
N GLU A 265 16.63 4.72 17.83
CA GLU A 265 17.82 5.40 18.36
C GLU A 265 19.10 4.59 18.12
N MET A 266 19.08 3.27 18.34
CA MET A 266 20.22 2.40 18.06
C MET A 266 20.63 2.44 16.58
N LEU A 267 19.68 2.42 15.65
CA LEU A 267 19.96 2.51 14.21
C LEU A 267 20.64 3.84 13.86
N VAL A 268 20.16 4.96 14.41
CA VAL A 268 20.77 6.28 14.18
C VAL A 268 22.19 6.35 14.74
N ARG A 269 22.43 5.80 15.94
CA ARG A 269 23.78 5.74 16.53
C ARG A 269 24.75 4.92 15.68
N ALA A 270 24.30 3.78 15.15
CA ALA A 270 25.12 2.93 14.27
C ALA A 270 25.55 3.66 12.99
N VAL A 271 24.69 4.48 12.40
CA VAL A 271 25.04 5.31 11.22
C VAL A 271 26.14 6.31 11.58
N LYS A 272 25.98 7.02 12.71
CA LYS A 272 26.96 8.04 13.15
C LYS A 272 28.34 7.44 13.41
N SER A 273 28.43 6.24 14.00
CA SER A 273 29.70 5.58 14.27
C SER A 273 30.46 5.11 13.03
N VAL A 274 29.80 4.98 11.88
CA VAL A 274 30.44 4.59 10.61
C VAL A 274 30.92 5.82 9.84
N GLN A 275 30.36 7.00 10.12
CA GLN A 275 30.70 8.26 9.46
C GLN A 275 31.80 9.06 10.18
N SER A 276 32.06 8.75 11.45
CA SER A 276 33.15 9.29 12.27
C SER A 276 34.45 8.53 12.06
#